data_AF-B2VXY6-F1
#
_entry.id   AF-B2VXY6-F1
#
_cell.length_a   1.000
_cell.length_b   1.000
_cell.length_c   1.000
_cell.angle_alpha   90.00
_cell.angle_beta   90.00
_cell.angle_gamma   90.00
#
_symmetry.space_group_name_H-M   'P 1'
#
loop_
_entity.id
_entity.type
_entity.pdbx_description
1 polymer ?
#
loop_
_entity_poly.entity_id
_entity_poly.type
_entity_poly.pdbx_seq_one_letter_code
_entity_poly.pdbx_strand_id
1 'polypeptide(L)'
;MFSKTILSTAAAALLAGVARAETGPGFPITTSQNLTVIYGNNTVSPGGELILRPETAQRPTISSPVWWSDEKGPGSCILLMVDLDVPRNGSRVQLIHWFAMNITRSSPLSANTSGAALQIPDTNPVPYLQPSPPVGDIPHAYTFVLMQQPRNFSMPEQYSTLAMNRVPFNVSQFTMDTNLTKPLAGNWITVQNTTGTPTASAFPPSRPSPTGGSSTESGGPSTGGAAGMLTVDGRALWAGVTTALLAGVFAVAL
;
A
#
# COMPACT_ATOMS: atom_id res chain seq x y z
N MET A 1 -43.00 31.11 -37.53
CA MET A 1 -42.49 29.74 -37.28
C MET A 1 -41.14 29.86 -36.58
N PHE A 2 -40.98 29.13 -35.48
CA PHE A 2 -40.01 29.34 -34.41
C PHE A 2 -38.56 29.01 -34.79
N SER A 3 -37.61 29.92 -34.51
CA SER A 3 -36.19 29.58 -34.41
C SER A 3 -35.83 29.51 -32.92
N LYS A 4 -35.55 28.30 -32.42
CA LYS A 4 -35.06 28.06 -31.06
C LYS A 4 -33.54 27.97 -31.10
N THR A 5 -32.86 28.95 -30.52
CA THR A 5 -31.41 28.92 -30.27
C THR A 5 -31.14 27.91 -29.16
N ILE A 6 -30.39 26.86 -29.47
CA ILE A 6 -30.01 25.79 -28.54
C ILE A 6 -28.81 26.30 -27.72
N LEU A 7 -28.99 26.44 -26.40
CA LEU A 7 -27.87 26.64 -25.47
C LEU A 7 -27.07 25.33 -25.36
N SER A 8 -25.80 25.37 -25.74
CA SER A 8 -24.83 24.32 -25.51
C SER A 8 -24.28 24.40 -24.09
N THR A 9 -24.71 23.51 -23.19
CA THR A 9 -24.10 23.30 -21.88
C THR A 9 -22.91 22.35 -22.01
N ALA A 10 -21.69 22.87 -21.90
CA ALA A 10 -20.50 22.05 -21.77
C ALA A 10 -20.40 21.53 -20.32
N ALA A 11 -20.67 20.24 -20.11
CA ALA A 11 -20.39 19.56 -18.86
C ALA A 11 -18.94 19.07 -18.87
N ALA A 12 -18.05 19.77 -18.14
CA ALA A 12 -16.71 19.29 -17.88
C ALA A 12 -16.73 18.31 -16.69
N ALA A 13 -16.76 17.01 -16.98
CA ALA A 13 -16.57 15.97 -15.98
C ALA A 13 -15.07 15.78 -15.70
N LEU A 14 -14.55 16.44 -14.66
CA LEU A 14 -13.24 16.11 -14.07
C LEU A 14 -13.41 14.87 -13.17
N LEU A 15 -13.42 13.69 -13.78
CA LEU A 15 -13.27 12.42 -13.06
C LEU A 15 -11.77 12.10 -12.96
N ALA A 16 -11.07 12.79 -12.06
CA ALA A 16 -9.82 12.26 -11.52
C ALA A 16 -10.21 11.18 -10.50
N GLY A 17 -10.51 9.98 -10.99
CA GLY A 17 -10.63 8.81 -10.13
C GLY A 17 -9.28 8.55 -9.49
N VAL A 18 -9.11 8.92 -8.21
CA VAL A 18 -8.01 8.40 -7.40
C VAL A 18 -8.22 6.90 -7.32
N ALA A 19 -7.49 6.14 -8.14
CA ALA A 19 -7.35 4.72 -7.91
C ALA A 19 -6.73 4.59 -6.51
N ARG A 20 -7.55 4.26 -5.51
CA ARG A 20 -7.03 3.80 -4.22
C ARG A 20 -6.41 2.44 -4.48
N ALA A 21 -5.15 2.44 -4.92
CA ALA A 21 -4.35 1.24 -4.93
C ALA A 21 -4.16 0.83 -3.46
N GLU A 22 -5.05 -0.05 -3.01
CA GLU A 22 -5.02 -0.68 -1.69
C GLU A 22 -3.74 -1.54 -1.51
N THR A 23 -3.05 -1.86 -2.59
CA THR A 23 -1.83 -2.67 -2.58
C THR A 23 -0.71 -1.92 -3.27
N GLY A 24 0.55 -2.23 -2.92
CA GLY A 24 1.71 -1.52 -3.44
C GLY A 24 1.84 -1.65 -4.96
N PRO A 25 2.46 -0.66 -5.64
CA PRO A 25 2.71 -0.72 -7.08
C PRO A 25 3.45 -2.01 -7.48
N GLY A 26 2.88 -2.75 -8.44
CA GLY A 26 3.44 -4.02 -8.92
C GLY A 26 3.23 -5.22 -7.99
N PHE A 27 2.46 -5.07 -6.91
CA PHE A 27 2.00 -6.21 -6.12
C PHE A 27 0.98 -7.02 -6.94
N PRO A 28 1.10 -8.36 -7.01
CA PRO A 28 0.29 -9.16 -7.94
C PRO A 28 -1.12 -9.47 -7.45
N ILE A 29 -1.44 -9.19 -6.18
CA ILE A 29 -2.81 -9.30 -5.65
C ILE A 29 -3.40 -7.89 -5.56
N THR A 30 -4.53 -7.67 -6.21
CA THR A 30 -5.24 -6.39 -6.11
C THR A 30 -6.45 -6.52 -5.18
N THR A 31 -6.74 -5.45 -4.45
CA THR A 31 -7.92 -5.37 -3.58
C THR A 31 -8.64 -4.03 -3.83
N SER A 32 -9.93 -3.97 -3.49
CA SER A 32 -10.75 -2.75 -3.62
C SER A 32 -11.25 -2.21 -2.28
N GLN A 33 -10.82 -2.83 -1.18
CA GLN A 33 -11.18 -2.45 0.19
C GLN A 33 -9.90 -2.18 0.99
N ASN A 34 -9.97 -1.16 1.85
CA ASN A 34 -8.82 -0.70 2.60
C ASN A 34 -8.66 -1.44 3.90
N LEU A 35 -7.49 -2.03 4.07
CA LEU A 35 -7.08 -2.63 5.33
C LEU A 35 -6.56 -1.51 6.23
N THR A 36 -7.13 -1.35 7.41
CA THR A 36 -6.60 -0.40 8.39
C THR A 36 -5.33 -0.97 9.00
N VAL A 37 -4.21 -0.28 8.81
CA VAL A 37 -2.90 -0.62 9.37
C VAL A 37 -2.49 0.49 10.31
N ILE A 38 -2.22 0.15 11.57
CA ILE A 38 -1.91 1.13 12.62
C ILE A 38 -0.58 0.78 13.29
N TYR A 39 0.39 1.70 13.25
CA TYR A 39 1.64 1.63 14.01
C TYR A 39 1.60 2.65 15.15
N GLY A 40 1.50 2.17 16.39
CA GLY A 40 1.31 3.04 17.55
C GLY A 40 0.03 3.86 17.41
N ASN A 41 0.16 5.19 17.29
CA ASN A 41 -0.96 6.11 17.08
C ASN A 41 -1.15 6.52 15.61
N ASN A 42 -0.28 6.06 14.71
CA ASN A 42 -0.35 6.41 13.29
C ASN A 42 -1.22 5.41 12.53
N THR A 43 -2.30 5.88 11.92
CA THR A 43 -3.13 5.09 11.00
C THR A 43 -2.69 5.38 9.58
N VAL A 44 -2.17 4.36 8.90
CA VAL A 44 -1.61 4.48 7.54
C VAL A 44 -2.67 5.00 6.56
N SER A 45 -2.50 6.24 6.10
CA SER A 45 -3.38 6.86 5.11
C SER A 45 -2.74 8.13 4.51
N PRO A 46 -2.57 8.22 3.18
CA PRO A 46 -2.95 7.24 2.15
C PRO A 46 -2.03 6.00 2.14
N GLY A 47 -2.41 4.96 1.40
CA GLY A 47 -1.52 3.84 1.13
C GLY A 47 -0.21 4.31 0.50
N GLY A 48 0.91 3.73 0.95
CA GLY A 48 2.26 4.11 0.55
C GLY A 48 2.93 5.13 1.46
N GLU A 49 2.26 5.55 2.54
CA GLU A 49 2.85 6.42 3.56
C GLU A 49 4.23 5.94 4.01
N LEU A 50 5.17 6.87 4.15
CA LEU A 50 6.52 6.60 4.64
C LEU A 50 6.47 6.49 6.17
N ILE A 51 6.68 5.28 6.67
CA ILE A 51 6.79 4.99 8.10
C ILE A 51 8.26 4.86 8.47
N LEU A 52 8.67 5.50 9.56
CA LEU A 52 10.05 5.42 10.01
C LEU A 52 10.35 4.02 10.52
N ARG A 53 11.53 3.48 10.18
CA ARG A 53 11.94 2.13 10.59
C ARG A 53 11.71 1.85 12.09
N PRO A 54 12.10 2.73 13.05
CA PRO A 54 11.87 2.47 14.47
C PRO A 54 10.40 2.29 14.85
N GLU A 55 9.45 2.94 14.16
CA GLU A 55 8.01 2.84 14.43
C GLU A 55 7.45 1.46 14.04
N THR A 56 8.15 0.76 13.14
CA THR A 56 7.81 -0.60 12.71
C THR A 56 8.46 -1.69 13.57
N ALA A 57 9.06 -1.35 14.70
CA ALA A 57 9.70 -2.34 15.58
C ALA A 57 8.70 -3.38 16.13
N GLN A 58 7.45 -2.98 16.33
CA GLN A 58 6.36 -3.86 16.73
C GLN A 58 5.40 -4.08 15.55
N ARG A 59 4.77 -5.25 15.50
CA ARG A 59 3.75 -5.54 14.49
C ARG A 59 2.59 -4.54 14.59
N PRO A 60 2.01 -4.10 13.45
CA PRO A 60 0.90 -3.16 13.47
C PRO A 60 -0.38 -3.80 14.01
N THR A 61 -1.28 -2.96 14.52
CA THR A 61 -2.68 -3.34 14.71
C THR A 61 -3.37 -3.32 13.36
N ILE A 62 -4.11 -4.39 13.05
CA ILE A 62 -4.83 -4.56 11.80
C ILE A 62 -6.32 -4.55 12.07
N SER A 63 -7.08 -3.78 11.29
CA SER A 63 -8.54 -3.82 11.26
C SER A 63 -9.01 -3.92 9.81
N SER A 64 -10.20 -4.49 9.58
CA SER A 64 -10.78 -4.62 8.24
C SER A 64 -12.24 -4.16 8.23
N PRO A 65 -12.66 -3.36 7.24
CA PRO A 65 -14.07 -2.97 7.07
C PRO A 65 -14.91 -4.13 6.50
N VAL A 66 -14.26 -5.15 5.94
CA VAL A 66 -14.92 -6.29 5.31
C VAL A 66 -14.53 -7.59 5.98
N TRP A 67 -15.50 -8.52 6.04
CA TRP A 67 -15.30 -9.86 6.56
C TRP A 67 -16.12 -10.84 5.74
N TRP A 68 -15.60 -12.05 5.54
CA TRP A 68 -16.31 -13.08 4.81
C TRP A 68 -17.04 -14.04 5.74
N SER A 69 -18.12 -14.61 5.23
CA SER A 69 -18.92 -15.64 5.88
C SER A 69 -19.50 -16.56 4.81
N ASP A 70 -19.79 -17.78 5.20
CA ASP A 70 -20.51 -18.77 4.42
C ASP A 70 -21.67 -19.35 5.24
N GLU A 71 -22.29 -20.42 4.75
CA GLU A 71 -23.35 -21.16 5.45
C GLU A 71 -22.94 -21.69 6.84
N LYS A 72 -21.63 -21.80 7.12
CA LYS A 72 -21.06 -22.21 8.41
C LYS A 72 -20.77 -21.03 9.33
N GLY A 73 -21.14 -19.81 8.91
CA GLY A 73 -20.96 -18.58 9.68
C GLY A 73 -19.69 -17.82 9.29
N PRO A 74 -19.17 -16.93 10.18
CA PRO A 74 -18.00 -16.12 9.88
C PRO A 74 -16.76 -16.98 9.60
N GLY A 75 -16.00 -16.55 8.60
CA GLY A 75 -14.74 -17.16 8.21
C GLY A 75 -13.56 -16.76 9.09
N SER A 76 -12.47 -17.50 9.00
CA SER A 76 -11.14 -17.04 9.44
C SER A 76 -10.39 -16.44 8.26
N CYS A 77 -9.40 -15.59 8.53
CA CYS A 77 -8.61 -14.93 7.49
C CYS A 77 -7.12 -15.26 7.61
N ILE A 78 -6.43 -15.04 6.51
CA ILE A 78 -4.97 -15.04 6.40
C ILE A 78 -4.50 -13.62 6.16
N LEU A 79 -3.37 -13.24 6.75
CA LEU A 79 -2.69 -11.97 6.48
C LEU A 79 -1.29 -12.25 5.92
N LEU A 80 -0.96 -11.58 4.82
CA LEU A 80 0.38 -11.52 4.25
C LEU A 80 0.92 -10.10 4.37
N MET A 81 2.18 -9.96 4.77
CA MET A 81 2.96 -8.73 4.65
C MET A 81 4.23 -9.04 3.85
N VAL A 82 4.39 -8.41 2.69
CA VAL A 82 5.47 -8.74 1.75
C VAL A 82 6.19 -7.47 1.33
N ASP A 83 7.53 -7.48 1.45
CA ASP A 83 8.43 -6.52 0.83
C ASP A 83 8.68 -6.96 -0.62
N LEU A 84 8.60 -6.04 -1.57
CA LEU A 84 8.85 -6.35 -2.97
C LEU A 84 10.21 -5.85 -3.48
N ASP A 85 10.96 -5.11 -2.66
CA ASP A 85 12.11 -4.30 -3.08
C ASP A 85 13.45 -4.80 -2.53
N VAL A 86 13.56 -6.05 -2.08
CA VAL A 86 14.83 -6.57 -1.56
C VAL A 86 15.87 -6.64 -2.68
N PRO A 87 17.03 -5.96 -2.55
CA PRO A 87 18.07 -6.01 -3.56
C PRO A 87 18.77 -7.38 -3.54
N ARG A 88 18.83 -8.06 -4.70
CA ARG A 88 19.57 -9.31 -4.89
C ARG A 88 20.04 -9.45 -6.32
N ASN A 89 21.35 -9.68 -6.50
CA ASN A 89 22.00 -9.91 -7.80
C ASN A 89 21.63 -8.88 -8.88
N GLY A 90 21.64 -7.58 -8.53
CA GLY A 90 21.31 -6.50 -9.46
C GLY A 90 19.82 -6.35 -9.80
N SER A 91 18.94 -7.05 -9.08
CA SER A 91 17.49 -6.99 -9.24
C SER A 91 16.78 -6.82 -7.89
N ARG A 92 15.46 -6.61 -7.93
CA ARG A 92 14.60 -6.54 -6.74
C ARG A 92 13.77 -7.82 -6.63
N VAL A 93 13.75 -8.45 -5.46
CA VAL A 93 12.99 -9.69 -5.18
C VAL A 93 12.06 -9.51 -3.99
N GLN A 94 11.10 -10.42 -3.83
CA GLN A 94 10.14 -10.34 -2.73
C GLN A 94 10.66 -11.03 -1.47
N LEU A 95 10.24 -10.54 -0.30
CA LEU A 95 10.48 -11.14 1.01
C LEU A 95 9.18 -11.16 1.82
N ILE A 96 8.84 -12.29 2.42
CA ILE A 96 7.69 -12.40 3.32
C ILE A 96 8.05 -11.94 4.74
N HIS A 97 7.49 -10.81 5.17
CA HIS A 97 7.70 -10.24 6.50
C HIS A 97 6.75 -10.82 7.54
N TRP A 98 5.53 -11.17 7.15
CA TRP A 98 4.55 -11.74 8.06
C TRP A 98 3.57 -12.62 7.28
N PHE A 99 3.35 -13.84 7.73
CA PHE A 99 2.26 -14.69 7.27
C PHE A 99 1.55 -15.24 8.50
N ALA A 100 0.34 -14.72 8.74
CA ALA A 100 -0.51 -15.09 9.85
C ALA A 100 -1.77 -15.81 9.36
N MET A 101 -2.22 -16.77 10.17
CA MET A 101 -3.36 -17.63 9.88
C MET A 101 -4.37 -17.57 11.03
N ASN A 102 -5.56 -18.11 10.79
CA ASN A 102 -6.64 -18.26 11.77
C ASN A 102 -7.05 -16.92 12.40
N ILE A 103 -6.95 -15.84 11.62
CA ILE A 103 -7.31 -14.50 12.09
C ILE A 103 -8.81 -14.43 12.24
N THR A 104 -9.27 -13.96 13.40
CA THR A 104 -10.68 -13.77 13.72
C THR A 104 -10.98 -12.30 14.01
N ARG A 105 -12.26 -11.96 14.09
CA ARG A 105 -12.72 -10.66 14.59
C ARG A 105 -13.40 -10.85 15.93
N SER A 106 -13.29 -9.85 16.80
CA SER A 106 -14.02 -9.82 18.07
C SER A 106 -15.54 -9.86 17.82
N SER A 107 -16.28 -10.66 18.60
CA SER A 107 -17.75 -10.69 18.59
C SER A 107 -18.33 -9.78 19.66
N PRO A 108 -19.55 -9.22 19.48
CA PRO A 108 -20.50 -9.51 18.40
C PRO A 108 -20.30 -8.68 17.12
N LEU A 109 -20.91 -9.18 16.04
CA LEU A 109 -21.00 -8.54 14.72
C LEU A 109 -21.95 -7.33 14.79
N SER A 110 -21.48 -6.18 15.24
CA SER A 110 -22.28 -4.95 15.07
C SER A 110 -22.11 -4.45 13.64
N ALA A 111 -23.19 -3.95 13.02
CA ALA A 111 -23.13 -3.35 11.68
C ALA A 111 -22.15 -2.14 11.58
N ASN A 112 -21.56 -1.74 12.72
CA ASN A 112 -20.62 -0.63 12.88
C ASN A 112 -19.21 -1.06 13.34
N THR A 113 -18.84 -2.36 13.31
CA THR A 113 -17.50 -2.78 13.77
C THR A 113 -16.37 -2.53 12.76
N SER A 114 -16.59 -1.73 11.71
CA SER A 114 -15.54 -1.24 10.81
C SER A 114 -14.51 -0.45 11.62
N GLY A 115 -13.42 -1.10 12.00
CA GLY A 115 -12.31 -0.48 12.75
C GLY A 115 -11.84 -1.22 13.99
N ALA A 116 -12.57 -2.22 14.51
CA ALA A 116 -12.05 -3.01 15.63
C ALA A 116 -10.85 -3.87 15.20
N ALA A 117 -9.86 -3.95 16.09
CA ALA A 117 -8.67 -4.74 15.88
C ALA A 117 -9.02 -6.22 15.65
N LEU A 118 -8.42 -6.81 14.63
CA LEU A 118 -8.49 -8.23 14.37
C LEU A 118 -7.70 -8.99 15.44
N GLN A 119 -8.20 -10.16 15.81
CA GLN A 119 -7.53 -11.10 16.67
C GLN A 119 -6.58 -11.94 15.81
N ILE A 120 -5.30 -11.59 15.85
CA ILE A 120 -4.25 -12.32 15.16
C ILE A 120 -3.50 -13.16 16.19
N PRO A 121 -3.53 -14.51 16.08
CA PRO A 121 -2.80 -15.40 16.98
C PRO A 121 -1.32 -15.04 17.09
N ASP A 122 -0.68 -15.29 18.23
CA ASP A 122 0.75 -15.02 18.38
C ASP A 122 1.63 -16.07 17.68
N THR A 123 1.15 -17.31 17.62
CA THR A 123 1.83 -18.40 16.90
C THR A 123 1.39 -18.42 15.44
N ASN A 124 2.28 -18.04 14.53
CA ASN A 124 2.03 -18.00 13.09
C ASN A 124 3.16 -18.69 12.31
N PRO A 125 2.89 -19.25 11.11
CA PRO A 125 3.92 -19.91 10.30
C PRO A 125 5.11 -19.02 9.98
N VAL A 126 4.89 -17.72 9.77
CA VAL A 126 5.96 -16.74 9.58
C VAL A 126 5.68 -15.56 10.52
N PRO A 127 6.33 -15.49 11.69
CA PRO A 127 6.16 -14.36 12.62
C PRO A 127 6.54 -13.03 11.98
N TYR A 128 6.00 -11.94 12.51
CA TYR A 128 6.35 -10.59 12.05
C TYR A 128 7.86 -10.34 12.13
N LEU A 129 8.43 -9.88 11.02
CA LEU A 129 9.80 -9.40 10.92
C LEU A 129 9.76 -7.90 10.61
N GLN A 130 10.41 -7.10 11.44
CA GLN A 130 10.48 -5.65 11.25
C GLN A 130 11.04 -5.29 9.86
N PRO A 131 10.38 -4.40 9.10
CA PRO A 131 10.95 -3.70 7.95
C PRO A 131 12.39 -3.23 8.20
N SER A 132 13.34 -3.72 7.40
CA SER A 132 14.75 -3.34 7.55
C SER A 132 15.42 -3.16 6.18
N PRO A 133 15.00 -2.15 5.39
CA PRO A 133 15.70 -1.78 4.17
C PRO A 133 17.20 -1.53 4.45
N PRO A 134 18.10 -1.83 3.51
CA PRO A 134 19.49 -1.42 3.62
C PRO A 134 19.63 0.10 3.73
N VAL A 135 20.64 0.56 4.46
CA VAL A 135 20.93 1.99 4.60
C VAL A 135 21.40 2.55 3.25
N GLY A 136 20.80 3.68 2.85
CA GLY A 136 21.10 4.33 1.57
C GLY A 136 20.34 3.77 0.38
N ASP A 137 19.48 2.76 0.59
CA ASP A 137 18.57 2.27 -0.44
C ASP A 137 17.32 3.17 -0.56
N ILE A 138 16.53 2.95 -1.60
CA ILE A 138 15.20 3.54 -1.75
C ILE A 138 14.29 3.10 -0.60
N PRO A 139 13.21 3.83 -0.31
CA PRO A 139 12.13 3.29 0.52
C PRO A 139 11.58 1.99 -0.11
N HIS A 140 11.54 0.91 0.66
CA HIS A 140 10.95 -0.36 0.23
C HIS A 140 9.44 -0.33 0.45
N ALA A 141 8.66 -0.93 -0.45
CA ALA A 141 7.21 -1.06 -0.34
C ALA A 141 6.81 -2.38 0.33
N TYR A 142 6.08 -2.27 1.44
CA TYR A 142 5.55 -3.41 2.21
C TYR A 142 4.04 -3.46 2.06
N THR A 143 3.55 -4.48 1.36
CA THR A 143 2.12 -4.65 1.11
C THR A 143 1.51 -5.64 2.08
N PHE A 144 0.42 -5.22 2.73
CA PHE A 144 -0.44 -6.03 3.57
C PHE A 144 -1.66 -6.48 2.76
N VAL A 145 -1.97 -7.77 2.76
CA VAL A 145 -3.19 -8.29 2.15
C VAL A 145 -3.87 -9.26 3.09
N LEU A 146 -5.14 -9.00 3.37
CA LEU A 146 -6.03 -9.89 4.08
C LEU A 146 -6.78 -10.77 3.05
N MET A 147 -6.73 -12.08 3.23
CA MET A 147 -7.30 -13.08 2.34
C MET A 147 -8.31 -13.95 3.10
N GLN A 148 -9.32 -14.47 2.40
CA GLN A 148 -10.16 -15.54 2.96
C GLN A 148 -9.29 -16.77 3.20
N GLN A 149 -9.35 -17.35 4.40
CA GLN A 149 -8.72 -18.63 4.66
C GLN A 149 -9.72 -19.74 4.33
N PRO A 150 -9.43 -20.65 3.37
CA PRO A 150 -10.28 -21.80 3.11
C PRO A 150 -10.59 -22.58 4.39
N ARG A 151 -11.80 -23.14 4.48
CA ARG A 151 -12.14 -24.05 5.59
C ARG A 151 -11.16 -25.24 5.55
N ASN A 152 -10.66 -25.63 6.73
CA ASN A 152 -9.65 -26.70 6.88
C ASN A 152 -8.32 -26.42 6.15
N PHE A 153 -7.99 -25.15 5.91
CA PHE A 153 -6.71 -24.78 5.32
C PHE A 153 -5.54 -25.30 6.15
N SER A 154 -4.57 -25.91 5.47
CA SER A 154 -3.27 -26.26 6.01
C SER A 154 -2.18 -25.74 5.08
N MET A 155 -1.06 -25.33 5.65
CA MET A 155 0.07 -24.86 4.87
C MET A 155 0.76 -26.06 4.20
N PRO A 156 0.98 -26.04 2.87
CA PRO A 156 1.74 -27.08 2.18
C PRO A 156 3.13 -27.25 2.79
N GLU A 157 3.61 -28.51 2.87
CA GLU A 157 4.87 -28.86 3.52
C GLU A 157 6.09 -28.15 2.90
N GLN A 158 6.05 -27.83 1.60
CA GLN A 158 7.11 -27.06 0.94
C GLN A 158 7.36 -25.68 1.56
N TYR A 159 6.37 -25.12 2.29
CA TYR A 159 6.49 -23.85 2.99
C TYR A 159 6.75 -24.00 4.50
N SER A 160 6.96 -25.22 5.01
CA SER A 160 7.23 -25.49 6.43
C SER A 160 8.42 -24.71 7.00
N THR A 161 9.42 -24.40 6.17
CA THR A 161 10.62 -23.64 6.56
C THR A 161 10.58 -22.17 6.18
N LEU A 162 9.43 -21.65 5.72
CA LEU A 162 9.30 -20.30 5.19
C LEU A 162 9.67 -19.22 6.22
N ALA A 163 9.50 -19.48 7.52
CA ALA A 163 9.95 -18.59 8.59
C ALA A 163 11.45 -18.30 8.53
N MET A 164 12.25 -19.27 8.09
CA MET A 164 13.71 -19.20 8.03
C MET A 164 14.21 -18.85 6.62
N ASN A 165 13.46 -19.22 5.59
CA ASN A 165 13.82 -19.02 4.18
C ASN A 165 12.87 -18.03 3.50
N ARG A 166 12.81 -16.79 4.02
CA ARG A 166 11.83 -15.78 3.60
C ARG A 166 12.11 -15.12 2.24
N VAL A 167 13.30 -15.33 1.68
CA VAL A 167 13.78 -14.64 0.46
C VAL A 167 14.58 -15.59 -0.46
N PRO A 168 14.31 -15.64 -1.77
CA PRO A 168 13.22 -14.95 -2.45
C PRO A 168 11.85 -15.60 -2.14
N PHE A 169 10.84 -14.77 -1.93
CA PHE A 169 9.44 -15.19 -1.90
C PHE A 169 8.78 -14.92 -3.26
N ASN A 170 7.77 -15.71 -3.61
CA ASN A 170 6.93 -15.46 -4.79
C ASN A 170 5.48 -15.59 -4.36
N VAL A 171 4.84 -14.45 -4.10
CA VAL A 171 3.46 -14.42 -3.62
C VAL A 171 2.48 -15.02 -4.64
N SER A 172 2.72 -14.87 -5.96
CA SER A 172 1.86 -15.46 -6.99
C SER A 172 1.93 -16.98 -6.99
N GLN A 173 3.13 -17.55 -6.85
CA GLN A 173 3.29 -19.00 -6.72
C GLN A 173 2.66 -19.50 -5.41
N PHE A 174 2.92 -18.78 -4.32
CA PHE A 174 2.36 -19.12 -3.02
C PHE A 174 0.83 -19.16 -3.04
N THR A 175 0.15 -18.16 -3.59
CA THR A 175 -1.31 -18.16 -3.65
C THR A 175 -1.87 -19.25 -4.55
N MET A 176 -1.17 -19.60 -5.64
CA MET A 176 -1.54 -20.75 -6.47
C MET A 176 -1.42 -22.07 -5.71
N ASP A 177 -0.27 -22.34 -5.09
CA ASP A 177 0.01 -23.58 -4.36
C ASP A 177 -0.91 -23.77 -3.14
N THR A 178 -1.34 -22.66 -2.53
CA THR A 178 -2.19 -22.65 -1.33
C THR A 178 -3.68 -22.46 -1.63
N ASN A 179 -4.06 -22.27 -2.89
CA ASN A 179 -5.42 -21.94 -3.32
C ASN A 179 -6.02 -20.70 -2.61
N LEU A 180 -5.18 -19.70 -2.31
CA LEU A 180 -5.60 -18.43 -1.72
C LEU A 180 -6.01 -17.46 -2.84
N THR A 181 -7.26 -17.56 -3.27
CA THR A 181 -7.77 -16.87 -4.47
C THR A 181 -8.69 -15.68 -4.18
N LYS A 182 -9.05 -15.47 -2.91
CA LYS A 182 -10.07 -14.48 -2.51
C LYS A 182 -9.49 -13.41 -1.58
N PRO A 183 -8.86 -12.36 -2.12
CA PRO A 183 -8.49 -11.20 -1.31
C PRO A 183 -9.71 -10.47 -0.77
N LEU A 184 -9.57 -9.88 0.41
CA LEU A 184 -10.61 -9.11 1.08
C LEU A 184 -10.28 -7.63 1.11
N ALA A 185 -9.10 -7.29 1.62
CA ALA A 185 -8.66 -5.92 1.80
C ALA A 185 -7.14 -5.84 1.77
N GLY A 186 -6.60 -4.67 1.45
CA GLY A 186 -5.17 -4.42 1.38
C GLY A 186 -4.81 -3.03 1.87
N ASN A 187 -3.58 -2.87 2.30
CA ASN A 187 -2.94 -1.56 2.45
C ASN A 187 -1.44 -1.75 2.25
N TRP A 188 -0.68 -0.67 2.13
CA TRP A 188 0.77 -0.76 2.03
C TRP A 188 1.42 0.48 2.63
N ILE A 189 2.67 0.31 3.04
CA ILE A 189 3.53 1.37 3.55
C ILE A 189 4.82 1.39 2.76
N THR A 190 5.54 2.50 2.84
CA THR A 190 6.97 2.52 2.53
C THR A 190 7.78 2.64 3.82
N VAL A 191 8.95 2.00 3.87
CA VAL A 191 9.90 2.19 4.97
C VAL A 191 11.25 2.46 4.35
N GLN A 192 11.95 3.44 4.90
CA GLN A 192 13.34 3.72 4.56
C GLN A 192 14.21 3.62 5.81
N ASN A 193 15.41 3.09 5.64
CA ASN A 193 16.42 3.09 6.69
C ASN A 193 17.42 4.22 6.47
N THR A 194 17.23 5.31 7.20
CA THR A 194 18.11 6.49 7.16
C THR A 194 19.14 6.48 8.28
N THR A 195 19.17 5.43 9.11
CA THR A 195 20.04 5.35 10.28
C THR A 195 21.36 4.66 9.93
N GLY A 196 22.43 5.45 9.80
CA GLY A 196 23.80 4.96 9.60
C GLY A 196 24.44 5.44 8.31
N THR A 197 25.57 4.84 7.96
CA THR A 197 26.31 5.14 6.72
C THR A 197 26.03 4.02 5.71
N PRO A 198 25.64 4.36 4.45
CA PRO A 198 25.48 3.37 3.40
C PRO A 198 26.76 2.54 3.21
N THR A 199 26.62 1.21 3.19
CA THR A 199 27.74 0.29 2.96
C THR A 199 27.84 -0.17 1.51
N ALA A 200 26.78 0.02 0.72
CA ALA A 200 26.77 -0.26 -0.71
C ALA A 200 26.97 1.03 -1.51
N SER A 201 27.76 0.95 -2.58
CA SER A 201 27.98 2.06 -3.50
C SER A 201 26.83 2.27 -4.50
N ALA A 202 26.01 1.24 -4.71
CA ALA A 202 24.83 1.29 -5.58
C ALA A 202 23.82 0.21 -5.20
N PHE A 203 22.54 0.53 -5.39
CA PHE A 203 21.43 -0.39 -5.31
C PHE A 203 20.77 -0.53 -6.70
N PRO A 204 20.09 -1.66 -6.99
CA PRO A 204 19.34 -1.79 -8.24
C PRO A 204 18.25 -0.71 -8.34
N PRO A 205 17.80 -0.35 -9.55
CA PRO A 205 16.76 0.64 -9.72
C PRO A 205 15.46 0.22 -9.02
N SER A 206 14.56 1.18 -8.84
CA SER A 206 13.20 0.90 -8.38
C SER A 206 12.47 0.00 -9.39
N ARG A 207 11.47 -0.76 -8.89
CA ARG A 207 10.58 -1.53 -9.77
C ARG A 207 9.84 -0.57 -10.71
N PRO A 208 9.61 -0.96 -11.98
CA PRO A 208 8.63 -0.28 -12.82
C PRO A 208 7.25 -0.23 -12.14
N SER A 209 6.71 0.97 -11.92
CA SER A 209 5.31 1.11 -11.49
C SER A 209 4.39 0.78 -12.68
N PRO A 210 3.35 -0.04 -12.49
CA PRO A 210 2.33 -0.25 -13.51
C PRO A 210 1.38 0.96 -13.54
N THR A 211 1.90 2.12 -13.97
CA THR A 211 1.06 3.24 -14.39
C THR A 211 1.03 3.19 -15.90
N GLY A 212 -0.13 2.85 -16.47
CA GLY A 212 -0.32 2.80 -17.92
C GLY A 212 0.06 4.14 -18.56
N GLY A 213 0.95 4.08 -19.55
CA GLY A 213 1.40 5.24 -20.30
C GLY A 213 2.72 4.94 -21.02
N SER A 214 2.61 4.42 -22.23
CA SER A 214 3.73 4.34 -23.18
C SER A 214 4.25 5.76 -23.45
N SER A 215 5.46 6.06 -23.00
CA SER A 215 6.35 7.00 -23.69
C SER A 215 7.70 6.32 -23.85
N THR A 216 7.87 5.70 -25.01
CA THR A 216 9.18 5.47 -25.61
C THR A 216 9.88 6.83 -25.73
N GLU A 217 10.82 7.13 -24.85
CA GLU A 217 11.87 8.10 -25.14
C GLU A 217 13.23 7.46 -24.85
N SER A 218 13.89 7.15 -25.97
CA SER A 218 15.27 6.77 -26.07
C SER A 218 16.18 8.00 -25.96
N GLY A 219 17.15 7.96 -25.04
CA GLY A 219 18.48 8.54 -25.25
C GLY A 219 18.78 9.88 -24.55
N GLY A 220 19.81 9.86 -23.71
CA GLY A 220 20.64 11.03 -23.39
C GLY A 220 20.94 11.23 -21.90
N PRO A 221 22.20 11.47 -21.48
CA PRO A 221 22.58 11.61 -20.09
C PRO A 221 22.20 12.99 -19.55
N SER A 222 21.47 13.05 -18.43
CA SER A 222 21.18 14.30 -17.72
C SER A 222 22.12 14.44 -16.52
N THR A 223 23.09 15.33 -16.70
CA THR A 223 23.82 16.03 -15.64
C THR A 223 22.88 16.94 -14.84
N GLY A 224 23.16 17.07 -13.54
CA GLY A 224 22.33 17.68 -12.49
C GLY A 224 21.70 19.06 -12.74
N GLY A 225 20.70 19.38 -11.92
CA GLY A 225 20.13 20.73 -11.83
C GLY A 225 18.92 20.79 -10.89
N ALA A 226 19.02 21.64 -9.88
CA ALA A 226 18.06 21.85 -8.81
C ALA A 226 16.66 22.32 -9.27
N ALA A 227 15.68 22.11 -8.39
CA ALA A 227 14.29 22.55 -8.49
C ALA A 227 14.16 24.03 -8.94
N GLY A 228 13.21 24.27 -9.84
CA GLY A 228 12.97 25.56 -10.48
C GLY A 228 12.65 26.69 -9.50
N MET A 229 13.51 27.69 -9.47
CA MET A 229 13.28 29.00 -8.87
C MET A 229 12.76 29.95 -9.97
N LEU A 230 11.54 30.45 -9.82
CA LEU A 230 10.95 31.46 -10.71
C LEU A 230 11.24 32.85 -10.13
N THR A 231 12.16 33.58 -10.76
CA THR A 231 12.48 34.97 -10.42
C THR A 231 11.67 35.93 -11.29
N VAL A 232 10.88 36.80 -10.67
CA VAL A 232 10.26 37.97 -11.32
C VAL A 232 10.71 39.22 -10.55
N ASP A 233 11.35 40.15 -11.27
CA ASP A 233 11.85 41.45 -10.79
C ASP A 233 12.59 41.45 -9.45
N GLY A 234 13.62 40.58 -9.36
CA GLY A 234 14.67 40.70 -8.35
C GLY A 234 14.27 40.34 -6.91
N ARG A 235 13.11 39.73 -6.69
CA ARG A 235 12.71 39.20 -5.38
C ARG A 235 12.31 37.72 -5.52
N ALA A 236 12.99 36.85 -4.78
CA ALA A 236 12.68 35.42 -4.74
C ALA A 236 11.38 35.18 -3.95
N LEU A 237 10.37 34.62 -4.60
CA LEU A 237 9.11 34.20 -3.98
C LEU A 237 9.03 32.67 -4.02
N TRP A 238 8.97 32.05 -2.85
CA TRP A 238 8.66 30.63 -2.71
C TRP A 238 7.15 30.43 -2.92
N ALA A 239 6.75 29.95 -4.09
CA ALA A 239 5.37 29.58 -4.36
C ALA A 239 5.06 28.20 -3.76
N GLY A 240 4.72 28.17 -2.46
CA GLY A 240 4.04 27.04 -1.86
C GLY A 240 2.61 26.95 -2.42
N VAL A 241 2.23 25.79 -2.96
CA VAL A 241 0.87 25.54 -3.46
C VAL A 241 -0.07 25.47 -2.25
N THR A 242 -0.64 26.60 -1.84
CA THR A 242 -1.76 26.66 -0.90
C THR A 242 -3.06 26.84 -1.68
N THR A 243 -3.88 25.80 -1.73
CA THR A 243 -5.24 25.86 -2.28
C THR A 243 -6.15 26.57 -1.28
N ALA A 244 -6.34 27.88 -1.43
CA ALA A 244 -7.31 28.64 -0.65
C ALA A 244 -8.71 28.47 -1.27
N LEU A 245 -9.62 27.80 -0.56
CA LEU A 245 -11.06 27.79 -0.86
C LEU A 245 -11.67 29.11 -0.38
N LEU A 246 -11.95 30.01 -1.32
CA LEU A 246 -12.79 31.18 -1.10
C LEU A 246 -14.27 30.77 -1.18
N ALA A 247 -14.91 30.65 -0.03
CA ALA A 247 -16.37 30.60 0.08
C ALA A 247 -16.88 31.97 0.51
N GLY A 248 -17.75 32.57 -0.30
CA GLY A 248 -18.51 33.74 0.10
C GLY A 248 -19.53 34.10 -0.95
N VAL A 249 -20.81 34.07 -0.59
CA VAL A 249 -21.71 35.24 -0.61
C VAL A 249 -22.87 34.98 0.37
N PHE A 250 -22.90 35.76 1.44
CA PHE A 250 -24.13 36.11 2.16
C PHE A 250 -24.84 37.21 1.37
N ALA A 251 -26.16 37.09 1.17
CA ALA A 251 -27.01 38.21 0.78
C ALA A 251 -28.18 38.29 1.76
N VAL A 252 -28.23 39.37 2.55
CA VAL A 252 -29.34 39.82 3.39
C VAL A 252 -29.59 41.29 3.07
N ALA A 253 -30.87 41.68 3.15
CA ALA A 253 -31.51 43.00 3.00
C ALA A 253 -31.77 43.43 1.54
N LEU A 254 -32.99 43.75 1.13
CA LEU A 254 -34.09 44.45 1.82
C LEU A 254 -35.44 43.72 1.71
#